data_AF-A0A6N6LLG0-F1
#
_entry.id   AF-A0A6N6LLG0-F1
#
_cell.length_a   1.000
_cell.length_b   1.000
_cell.length_c   1.000
_cell.angle_alpha   90.00
_cell.angle_beta   90.00
_cell.angle_gamma   90.00
#
_symmetry.space_group_name_H-M   'P 1'
#
loop_
_entity.id
_entity.type
_entity.pdbx_description
1 polymer ?
#
loop_
_entity_poly.entity_id
_entity_poly.type
_entity_poly.pdbx_seq_one_letter_code
_entity_poly.pdbx_strand_id
1 'polypeptide(L)' 'MKKFFIIAFLLVNFSYSFSWGTQFLTPVQYYKNYLNCLNTAKNGTAKQKILAQQFCLENYGVDTNP' A
#
# COMPACT_ATOMS: atom_id res chain seq x y z
N MET A 1 16.92 24.18 29.51
CA MET A 1 17.22 23.21 28.44
C MET A 1 16.09 22.16 28.39
N LYS A 2 15.00 22.46 27.66
CA LYS A 2 13.84 21.57 27.48
C LYS A 2 13.40 21.64 26.01
N LYS A 3 14.23 21.13 25.08
CA LYS A 3 13.96 21.16 23.63
C LYS A 3 14.42 19.88 22.92
N PHE A 4 14.33 18.71 23.56
CA PHE A 4 14.88 17.46 23.00
C PHE A 4 13.90 16.32 22.79
N PHE A 5 12.58 16.55 22.83
CA PHE A 5 11.61 15.43 22.75
C PHE A 5 10.52 15.58 21.68
N ILE A 6 10.80 16.27 20.57
CA ILE A 6 9.83 16.36 19.47
C ILE A 6 10.52 16.17 18.11
N ILE A 7 11.34 15.12 17.96
CA ILE A 7 11.83 14.68 16.64
C ILE A 7 11.85 13.14 16.53
N ALA A 8 10.96 12.45 17.23
CA ALA A 8 10.78 11.00 17.07
C ALA A 8 9.41 10.61 16.48
N PHE A 9 8.45 11.55 16.42
CA PHE A 9 7.09 11.27 15.94
C PHE A 9 6.89 11.52 14.44
N LEU A 10 7.88 12.10 13.76
CA LEU A 10 7.83 12.41 12.32
C LEU A 10 8.42 11.30 11.43
N LEU A 11 8.99 10.23 12.01
CA LEU A 11 9.61 9.13 11.26
C LEU A 11 8.75 7.86 11.19
N VAL A 12 7.59 7.82 11.85
CA VAL A 12 6.74 6.60 11.94
C VAL A 12 5.70 6.48 10.82
N ASN A 13 5.61 7.43 9.88
CA ASN A 13 4.56 7.44 8.84
C ASN A 13 5.05 7.19 7.41
N PHE A 14 6.33 6.84 7.19
CA PHE A 14 6.88 6.58 5.84
C PHE A 14 7.29 5.13 5.60
N SER A 15 6.62 4.19 6.26
CA SER A 15 6.84 2.76 6.02
C SER A 15 5.52 2.01 5.87
N TYR A 16 4.62 2.51 5.01
CA TYR A 16 3.77 1.60 4.26
C TYR A 16 4.65 0.94 3.20
N SER A 17 5.54 0.06 3.64
CA SER A 17 6.17 -0.93 2.77
C SER A 17 5.05 -1.81 2.28
N PHE A 18 4.51 -1.45 1.12
CA PHE A 18 3.52 -2.21 0.38
C PHE A 18 4.14 -3.56 0.01
N SER A 19 4.01 -4.53 0.92
CA SER A 19 4.52 -5.90 0.76
C SER A 19 3.49 -6.70 -0.02
N TRP A 20 3.60 -6.48 -1.32
CA TRP A 20 2.65 -6.83 -2.35
C TRP A 20 3.08 -8.09 -3.11
N GLY A 21 4.39 -8.34 -3.18
CA GLY A 21 4.97 -9.52 -3.80
C GLY A 21 5.71 -10.38 -2.78
N THR A 22 5.10 -11.48 -2.35
CA THR A 22 5.85 -12.66 -1.88
C THR A 22 5.29 -13.88 -2.63
N GLN A 23 6.15 -14.69 -3.24
CA GLN A 23 5.76 -15.85 -4.06
C GLN A 23 5.01 -16.96 -3.29
N PHE A 24 4.74 -16.77 -1.99
CA PHE A 24 4.07 -17.73 -1.11
C PHE A 24 3.06 -17.05 -0.18
N LEU A 25 2.22 -16.16 -0.70
CA LEU A 25 1.10 -15.63 0.07
C LEU A 25 0.09 -16.76 0.34
N THR A 26 -0.35 -16.90 1.59
CA THR A 26 -1.52 -17.74 1.89
C THR A 26 -2.75 -17.15 1.19
N PRO A 27 -3.79 -17.95 0.87
CA PRO A 27 -5.00 -17.44 0.21
C PRO A 27 -5.62 -16.24 0.95
N VAL A 28 -5.57 -16.25 2.29
CA VAL A 28 -6.07 -15.15 3.12
C VAL A 28 -5.24 -13.88 2.94
N GLN A 29 -3.91 -14.00 2.90
CA GLN A 29 -3.02 -12.86 2.71
C GLN A 29 -3.16 -12.28 1.29
N TYR A 30 -3.30 -13.15 0.29
CA TYR A 30 -3.54 -12.77 -1.10
C TYR A 30 -4.85 -11.99 -1.24
N TYR A 31 -5.94 -12.47 -0.62
CA TYR A 31 -7.23 -11.79 -0.65
C TYR A 31 -7.21 -10.44 0.08
N LYS A 32 -6.57 -10.36 1.26
CA LYS A 32 -6.38 -9.08 1.96
C LYS A 32 -5.62 -8.08 1.08
N ASN A 33 -4.60 -8.58 0.38
CA ASN A 33 -3.80 -7.71 -0.45
C ASN A 33 -4.57 -7.19 -1.67
N TYR A 34 -5.36 -8.08 -2.30
CA TYR A 34 -6.29 -7.71 -3.35
C TYR A 34 -7.26 -6.60 -2.91
N LEU A 35 -7.91 -6.76 -1.75
CA LEU A 35 -8.85 -5.75 -1.22
C LEU A 35 -8.17 -4.40 -0.94
N ASN A 36 -6.97 -4.43 -0.36
CA ASN A 36 -6.21 -3.21 -0.11
C ASN A 36 -5.82 -2.52 -1.43
N CYS A 37 -5.53 -3.28 -2.48
CA CYS A 37 -5.22 -2.73 -3.79
C CYS A 37 -6.44 -2.01 -4.39
N LEU A 38 -7.60 -2.66 -4.42
CA LEU A 38 -8.86 -2.05 -4.87
C LEU A 38 -9.21 -0.79 -4.07
N ASN A 39 -9.07 -0.84 -2.75
CA ASN A 39 -9.35 0.30 -1.88
C ASN A 39 -8.39 1.46 -2.15
N THR A 40 -7.12 1.18 -2.39
CA THR A 40 -6.09 2.19 -2.68
C THR A 40 -6.29 2.82 -4.06
N ALA A 41 -6.67 2.04 -5.08
CA ALA A 41 -7.02 2.55 -6.40
C ALA A 41 -8.23 3.51 -6.34
N LYS A 42 -9.20 3.23 -5.47
CA LYS A 42 -10.39 4.07 -5.29
C LYS A 42 -10.12 5.33 -4.45
N ASN A 43 -9.47 5.16 -3.28
CA ASN A 43 -9.42 6.17 -2.22
C ASN A 43 -8.02 6.76 -1.96
N GLY A 44 -6.97 6.24 -2.59
CA GLY A 44 -5.60 6.70 -2.40
C GLY A 44 -5.32 8.09 -3.01
N THR A 45 -4.15 8.63 -2.70
CA THR A 45 -3.60 9.81 -3.41
C THR A 45 -3.29 9.48 -4.87
N ALA A 46 -3.15 10.48 -5.75
CA ALA A 46 -2.88 10.25 -7.17
C ALA A 46 -1.70 9.29 -7.44
N LYS A 47 -0.60 9.42 -6.69
CA LYS A 47 0.55 8.51 -6.79
C LYS A 47 0.21 7.09 -6.31
N GLN A 48 -0.53 6.95 -5.21
CA GLN A 48 -0.95 5.65 -4.69
C GLN A 48 -1.91 4.94 -5.64
N LYS A 49 -2.77 5.69 -6.33
CA LYS A 49 -3.68 5.13 -7.34
C LYS A 49 -2.93 4.52 -8.51
N ILE A 50 -1.92 5.20 -9.05
CA ILE A 50 -1.08 4.70 -10.14
C ILE A 50 -0.35 3.41 -9.71
N LEU A 51 0.26 3.42 -8.53
CA LEU A 51 0.96 2.24 -7.99
C LEU A 51 0.01 1.08 -7.71
N ALA A 52 -1.17 1.36 -7.15
CA ALA A 52 -2.19 0.34 -6.91
C ALA A 52 -2.71 -0.23 -8.23
N GLN A 53 -2.91 0.60 -9.25
CA GLN A 53 -3.34 0.12 -10.56
C GLN A 53 -2.34 -0.87 -11.16
N GLN A 54 -1.07 -0.47 -11.23
CA GLN A 54 -0.02 -1.35 -11.73
C GLN A 54 0.05 -2.66 -10.94
N PHE A 55 0.03 -2.57 -9.61
CA PHE A 55 0.06 -3.75 -8.75
C PHE A 55 -1.16 -4.66 -8.95
N CYS A 56 -2.36 -4.07 -9.04
CA CYS A 56 -3.62 -4.80 -9.24
C CYS A 56 -3.61 -5.58 -10.56
N LEU A 57 -3.12 -4.94 -11.63
CA LEU A 57 -3.04 -5.53 -12.95
C LEU A 57 -1.99 -6.64 -13.00
N GLU A 58 -0.80 -6.40 -12.46
CA GLU A 58 0.32 -7.37 -12.49
C GLU A 58 0.07 -8.62 -11.64
N ASN A 59 -0.58 -8.47 -10.47
CA ASN A 59 -0.66 -9.55 -9.48
C ASN A 59 -2.04 -10.22 -9.41
N TYR A 60 -3.09 -9.53 -9.87
CA TYR A 60 -4.47 -10.04 -9.86
C TYR A 60 -5.16 -9.97 -11.23
N GLY A 61 -4.54 -9.38 -12.26
CA GLY A 61 -5.14 -9.23 -13.57
C GLY A 61 -6.34 -8.27 -13.61
N VAL A 62 -6.46 -7.38 -12.62
CA VAL A 62 -7.58 -6.45 -12.50
C VAL A 62 -7.13 -5.04 -12.88
N ASP A 63 -7.69 -4.51 -13.96
CA ASP A 63 -7.53 -3.08 -14.27
C ASP A 63 -8.44 -2.26 -13.35
N THR A 64 -7.84 -1.30 -12.65
CA THR A 64 -8.52 -0.40 -11.71
C THR A 64 -8.44 1.05 -12.16
N ASN A 65 -8.08 1.30 -13.42
CA ASN A 65 -8.26 2.61 -14.03
C ASN A 65 -9.74 3.03 -13.90
N PRO A 66 -10.01 4.28 -13.49
CA PRO A 66 -11.35 4.83 -13.53
C PRO A 66 -11.89 4.98 -14.96
#